data_AF-C6Q109-F1
#
_entry.id   AF-C6Q109-F1
#
_cell.length_a   1.000
_cell.length_b   1.000
_cell.length_c   1.000
_cell.angle_alpha   90.00
_cell.angle_beta   90.00
_cell.angle_gamma   90.00
#
_symmetry.space_group_name_H-M   'P 1'
#
loop_
_entity.id
_entity.type
_entity.pdbx_description
1 polymer ?
#
loop_
_entity_poly.entity_id
_entity_poly.type
_entity_poly.pdbx_seq_one_letter_code
_entity_poly.pdbx_strand_id
1 'polypeptide(L)'
;MVICYGIDGRGNTDQIGVAVNKDGLLSAGRKFYHTDNSILLADNYKSKEIGKQRIFPIGNKKFYIAICYDGFGIRKKNLENPGVDVILNLVHGFNPIGEGGSGDVYFAKHSFAGASKQWGCPTFGAAVFERREVSKNWPTGVLWNQGEKSTQNWKYNENPMTPINEISFSDKYEKALIRIYSI
;
A
#
# COMPACT_ATOMS: atom_id res chain seq x y z
N MET A 1 15.57 6.33 10.88
CA MET A 1 14.77 6.28 9.64
C MET A 1 14.54 4.83 9.27
N VAL A 2 13.32 4.49 8.85
CA VAL A 2 12.97 3.18 8.28
C VAL A 2 12.51 3.42 6.85
N ILE A 3 12.99 2.62 5.90
CA ILE A 3 12.58 2.67 4.50
C ILE A 3 11.82 1.39 4.20
N CYS A 4 10.64 1.51 3.59
CA CYS A 4 9.81 0.39 3.17
C CYS A 4 9.65 0.42 1.65
N TYR A 5 9.92 -0.69 0.96
CA TYR A 5 9.83 -0.77 -0.50
C TYR A 5 9.44 -2.18 -0.96
N GLY A 6 8.86 -2.25 -2.16
CA GLY A 6 8.46 -3.48 -2.83
C GLY A 6 9.55 -3.99 -3.78
N ILE A 7 9.58 -5.30 -3.99
CA ILE A 7 10.50 -6.00 -4.87
C ILE A 7 9.68 -6.99 -5.70
N ASP A 8 9.71 -6.78 -7.02
CA ASP A 8 9.18 -7.72 -7.99
C ASP A 8 10.34 -8.53 -8.58
N GLY A 9 10.43 -9.80 -8.19
CA GLY A 9 11.54 -10.70 -8.52
C GLY A 9 11.12 -11.88 -9.39
N ARG A 10 12.12 -12.57 -9.95
CA ARG A 10 11.93 -13.79 -10.76
C ARG A 10 10.86 -13.64 -11.86
N GLY A 11 10.85 -12.50 -12.56
CA GLY A 11 9.85 -12.22 -13.59
C GLY A 11 8.44 -12.03 -13.02
N ASN A 12 8.32 -11.24 -11.94
CA ASN A 12 7.09 -10.91 -11.22
C ASN A 12 6.41 -12.06 -10.45
N THR A 13 7.00 -13.26 -10.44
CA THR A 13 6.49 -14.37 -9.64
C THR A 13 6.72 -14.15 -8.14
N ASP A 14 7.80 -13.44 -7.78
CA ASP A 14 8.03 -12.96 -6.42
C ASP A 14 7.55 -11.53 -6.28
N GLN A 15 6.69 -11.32 -5.30
CA GLN A 15 6.26 -9.98 -4.92
C GLN A 15 6.41 -9.88 -3.40
N ILE A 16 7.47 -9.18 -2.99
CA ILE A 16 7.93 -9.11 -1.61
C ILE A 16 8.03 -7.63 -1.22
N GLY A 17 7.62 -7.30 0.00
CA GLY A 17 7.84 -5.99 0.60
C GLY A 17 8.78 -6.13 1.79
N VAL A 18 9.70 -5.18 1.93
CA VAL A 18 10.68 -5.17 3.01
C VAL A 18 10.73 -3.83 3.70
N ALA A 19 11.02 -3.85 5.00
CA ALA A 19 11.38 -2.65 5.76
C ALA A 19 12.81 -2.78 6.29
N VAL A 20 13.62 -1.76 6.05
CA VAL A 20 15.03 -1.72 6.42
C VAL A 20 15.37 -0.44 7.18
N ASN A 21 16.39 -0.51 8.04
CA ASN A 21 17.00 0.65 8.67
C ASN A 21 18.54 0.54 8.60
N LYS A 22 19.24 1.43 9.31
CA LYS A 22 20.71 1.42 9.39
C LYS A 22 21.29 0.11 9.97
N ASP A 23 20.49 -0.66 10.71
CA ASP A 23 20.89 -1.92 11.35
C ASP A 23 20.51 -3.14 10.49
N GLY A 24 19.90 -2.92 9.32
CA GLY A 24 19.57 -3.96 8.33
C GLY A 24 18.07 -4.23 8.19
N LEU A 25 17.74 -5.50 7.92
CA LEU A 25 16.37 -5.94 7.64
C LEU A 25 15.53 -6.08 8.92
N LEU A 26 14.51 -5.22 9.03
CA LEU A 26 13.57 -5.24 10.14
C LEU A 26 12.40 -6.19 9.89
N SER A 27 11.85 -6.15 8.69
CA SER A 27 10.57 -6.80 8.36
C SER A 27 10.53 -7.21 6.90
N ALA A 28 9.83 -8.30 6.62
CA ALA A 28 9.57 -8.76 5.26
C ALA A 28 8.21 -9.43 5.19
N GLY A 29 7.53 -9.28 4.06
CA GLY A 29 6.29 -9.97 3.75
C GLY A 29 6.24 -10.32 2.28
N ARG A 30 5.67 -11.48 1.97
CA ARG A 30 5.33 -11.88 0.60
C ARG A 30 3.86 -11.63 0.35
N LYS A 31 3.48 -11.27 -0.88
CA LYS A 31 2.08 -11.04 -1.24
C LYS A 31 1.21 -12.25 -0.85
N PHE A 32 0.02 -12.05 -0.32
CA PHE A 32 -0.89 -13.13 0.12
C PHE A 32 -2.23 -13.12 -0.63
N TYR A 33 -2.43 -12.15 -1.52
CA TYR A 33 -3.64 -12.03 -2.31
C TYR A 33 -3.31 -11.94 -3.81
N HIS A 34 -3.95 -12.81 -4.60
CA HIS A 34 -3.71 -12.90 -6.04
C HIS A 34 -4.09 -11.60 -6.77
N THR A 35 -3.21 -11.18 -7.68
CA THR A 35 -3.60 -10.39 -8.86
C THR A 35 -3.85 -11.32 -10.06
N ASP A 36 -3.04 -12.37 -10.17
CA ASP A 36 -3.16 -13.47 -11.13
C ASP A 36 -2.57 -14.77 -10.51
N ASN A 37 -2.58 -15.86 -11.28
CA ASN A 37 -2.15 -17.20 -10.84
C ASN A 37 -0.64 -17.46 -10.96
N SER A 38 0.16 -16.53 -11.51
CA SER A 38 1.61 -16.69 -11.69
C SER A 38 2.42 -16.30 -10.45
N ILE A 39 1.79 -15.66 -9.47
CA ILE A 39 2.45 -15.11 -8.28
C ILE A 39 2.55 -16.19 -7.19
N LEU A 40 3.75 -16.35 -6.64
CA LEU A 40 3.99 -17.17 -5.45
C LEU A 40 3.53 -16.43 -4.20
N LEU A 41 2.41 -16.89 -3.64
CA LEU A 41 1.83 -16.27 -2.45
C LEU A 41 2.40 -16.82 -1.14
N ALA A 42 2.32 -15.98 -0.11
CA ALA A 42 2.38 -16.42 1.27
C ALA A 42 1.11 -17.20 1.64
N ASP A 43 1.23 -18.19 2.54
CA ASP A 43 0.08 -19.00 2.99
C ASP A 43 -1.04 -18.13 3.57
N ASN A 44 -0.68 -17.08 4.31
CA ASN A 44 -1.62 -16.12 4.85
C ASN A 44 -0.99 -14.74 5.11
N TYR A 45 -1.85 -13.80 5.50
CA TYR A 45 -1.51 -12.40 5.78
C TYR A 45 -0.63 -12.17 7.03
N LYS A 46 -0.31 -13.22 7.79
CA LYS A 46 0.58 -13.21 8.96
C LYS A 46 1.85 -14.07 8.75
N SER A 47 1.95 -14.80 7.64
CA SER A 47 3.11 -15.64 7.33
C SER A 47 4.39 -14.83 7.31
N LYS A 48 5.48 -15.46 7.77
CA LYS A 48 6.82 -14.89 7.73
C LYS A 48 7.44 -15.07 6.35
N GLU A 49 8.25 -14.10 5.93
CA GLU A 49 9.15 -14.22 4.79
C GLU A 49 10.58 -14.15 5.33
N ILE A 50 11.47 -15.06 4.91
CA ILE A 50 12.88 -15.11 5.37
C ILE A 50 13.03 -15.00 6.91
N GLY A 51 12.13 -15.65 7.65
CA GLY A 51 12.11 -15.64 9.12
C GLY A 51 11.59 -14.35 9.76
N LYS A 52 11.27 -13.32 8.98
CA LYS A 52 10.77 -12.01 9.44
C LYS A 52 9.26 -11.91 9.30
N GLN A 53 8.62 -11.22 10.24
CA GLN A 53 7.22 -10.83 10.11
C GLN A 53 7.13 -9.60 9.20
N ARG A 54 5.96 -9.40 8.58
CA ARG A 54 5.61 -8.19 7.80
C ARG A 54 5.11 -7.02 8.66
N ILE A 55 5.07 -7.22 9.97
CA ILE A 55 4.68 -6.21 10.96
C ILE A 55 5.93 -5.76 11.67
N PHE A 56 6.10 -4.44 11.83
CA PHE A 56 7.24 -3.88 12.54
C PHE A 56 6.88 -2.60 13.31
N PRO A 57 7.56 -2.34 14.44
CA PRO A 57 7.31 -1.13 15.21
C PRO A 57 8.11 0.07 14.68
N ILE A 58 7.52 1.26 14.77
CA ILE A 58 8.22 2.54 14.79
C ILE A 58 7.66 3.34 15.97
N GLY A 59 8.48 3.57 16.99
CA GLY A 59 8.00 4.16 18.24
C GLY A 59 6.96 3.25 18.92
N ASN A 60 5.80 3.82 19.26
CA ASN A 60 4.68 3.08 19.85
C ASN A 60 3.65 2.55 18.81
N LYS A 61 3.91 2.74 17.52
CA LYS A 61 3.01 2.33 16.42
C LYS A 61 3.54 1.07 15.73
N LYS A 62 2.63 0.20 15.29
CA LYS A 62 2.90 -1.00 14.50
C LYS A 62 2.47 -0.81 13.04
N PHE A 63 3.42 -0.98 12.13
CA PHE A 63 3.22 -0.86 10.69
C PHE A 63 3.10 -2.23 10.05
N TYR A 64 2.22 -2.36 9.06
CA TYR A 64 1.99 -3.59 8.29
C TYR A 64 2.39 -3.40 6.83
N ILE A 65 3.19 -4.33 6.29
CA ILE A 65 3.54 -4.34 4.86
C ILE A 65 2.47 -5.11 4.07
N ALA A 66 1.74 -4.39 3.23
CA ALA A 66 0.85 -4.93 2.20
C ALA A 66 1.47 -4.73 0.82
N ILE A 67 1.26 -5.67 -0.10
CA ILE A 67 1.82 -5.61 -1.45
C ILE A 67 0.69 -5.59 -2.47
N CYS A 68 0.54 -4.43 -3.10
CA CYS A 68 -0.38 -4.16 -4.18
C CYS A 68 -1.80 -4.68 -3.85
N TYR A 69 -2.17 -5.85 -4.40
CA TYR A 69 -3.51 -6.42 -4.25
C TYR A 69 -3.81 -6.96 -2.84
N ASP A 70 -2.83 -7.06 -1.94
CA ASP A 70 -3.06 -7.41 -0.53
C ASP A 70 -4.08 -6.48 0.13
N GLY A 71 -4.11 -5.19 -0.22
CA GLY A 71 -5.12 -4.25 0.31
C GLY A 71 -6.56 -4.66 -0.05
N PHE A 72 -6.80 -5.22 -1.24
CA PHE A 72 -8.09 -5.82 -1.56
C PHE A 72 -8.32 -7.10 -0.76
N GLY A 73 -7.27 -7.92 -0.60
CA GLY A 73 -7.32 -9.17 0.15
C GLY A 73 -7.77 -8.99 1.59
N ILE A 74 -7.30 -7.93 2.26
CA ILE A 74 -7.72 -7.56 3.62
C ILE A 74 -9.23 -7.53 3.74
N ARG A 75 -9.91 -6.77 2.89
CA ARG A 75 -11.38 -6.66 2.91
C ARG A 75 -12.07 -7.89 2.34
N LYS A 76 -11.62 -8.37 1.17
CA LYS A 76 -12.31 -9.46 0.44
C LYS A 76 -12.26 -10.79 1.17
N LYS A 77 -11.24 -11.03 1.99
CA LYS A 77 -11.13 -12.22 2.85
C LYS A 77 -11.65 -11.96 4.27
N ASN A 78 -12.24 -10.80 4.55
CA ASN A 78 -12.71 -10.38 5.88
C ASN A 78 -11.66 -10.61 6.99
N LEU A 79 -10.42 -10.18 6.74
CA LEU A 79 -9.32 -10.45 7.65
C LEU A 79 -9.41 -9.56 8.89
N GLU A 80 -9.17 -10.14 10.06
CA GLU A 80 -9.05 -9.39 11.32
C GLU A 80 -7.75 -8.61 11.37
N ASN A 81 -7.81 -7.38 11.91
CA ASN A 81 -6.63 -6.55 12.12
C ASN A 81 -5.68 -7.29 13.10
N PRO A 82 -4.43 -7.58 12.72
CA PRO A 82 -3.45 -8.26 13.58
C PRO A 82 -2.89 -7.38 14.71
N GLY A 83 -3.54 -6.26 15.04
CA GLY A 83 -3.10 -5.27 16.02
C GLY A 83 -2.09 -4.27 15.44
N VAL A 84 -2.33 -3.80 14.22
CA VAL A 84 -1.51 -2.79 13.53
C VAL A 84 -2.22 -1.44 13.49
N ASP A 85 -1.43 -0.38 13.54
CA ASP A 85 -1.87 1.01 13.56
C ASP A 85 -1.81 1.66 12.18
N VAL A 86 -1.02 1.11 11.26
CA VAL A 86 -0.81 1.67 9.92
C VAL A 86 -0.57 0.54 8.90
N ILE A 87 -1.19 0.66 7.72
CA ILE A 87 -0.91 -0.21 6.57
C ILE A 87 -0.04 0.56 5.58
N LEU A 88 1.06 -0.04 5.14
CA LEU A 88 1.90 0.44 4.05
C LEU A 88 1.68 -0.47 2.84
N ASN A 89 0.98 0.02 1.83
CA ASN A 89 0.68 -0.71 0.60
C ASN A 89 1.67 -0.33 -0.50
N LEU A 90 2.52 -1.27 -0.88
CA LEU A 90 3.53 -1.15 -1.93
C LEU A 90 2.90 -1.56 -3.26
N VAL A 91 2.47 -0.59 -4.06
CA VAL A 91 1.78 -0.80 -5.33
C VAL A 91 2.79 -0.81 -6.46
N HIS A 92 2.78 -1.83 -7.33
CA HIS A 92 3.74 -1.94 -8.45
C HIS A 92 3.65 -0.71 -9.36
N GLY A 93 2.45 -0.40 -9.81
CA GLY A 93 2.20 0.83 -10.55
C GLY A 93 0.88 0.86 -11.29
N PHE A 94 0.70 1.92 -12.05
CA PHE A 94 -0.45 2.19 -12.89
C PHE A 94 0.01 2.54 -14.30
N ASN A 95 -0.50 1.77 -15.26
CA ASN A 95 -0.25 1.99 -16.68
C ASN A 95 -0.95 3.25 -17.21
N PRO A 96 -0.60 3.71 -18.43
CA PRO A 96 -1.32 4.77 -19.15
C PRO A 96 -2.84 4.56 -19.15
N ILE A 97 -3.59 5.66 -19.13
CA ILE A 97 -5.06 5.62 -19.12
C ILE A 97 -5.57 4.89 -20.37
N GLY A 98 -6.41 3.88 -20.16
CA GLY A 98 -6.97 3.05 -21.24
C GLY A 98 -6.27 1.70 -21.42
N GLU A 99 -5.11 1.50 -20.79
CA GLU A 99 -4.42 0.21 -20.77
C GLU A 99 -4.84 -0.65 -19.57
N GLY A 100 -4.60 -1.96 -19.65
CA GLY A 100 -4.77 -2.85 -18.51
C GLY A 100 -3.90 -2.39 -17.33
N GLY A 101 -4.44 -2.38 -16.11
CA GLY A 101 -3.69 -1.92 -14.93
C GLY A 101 -3.67 -0.39 -14.73
N SER A 102 -4.44 0.39 -15.48
CA SER A 102 -4.48 1.86 -15.35
C SER A 102 -5.36 2.39 -14.20
N GLY A 103 -6.02 1.51 -13.44
CA GLY A 103 -7.15 1.83 -12.55
C GLY A 103 -6.77 2.39 -11.18
N ASP A 104 -6.06 3.50 -11.13
CA ASP A 104 -5.66 4.20 -9.89
C ASP A 104 -6.87 4.56 -9.02
N VAL A 105 -7.93 5.13 -9.59
CA VAL A 105 -9.13 5.50 -8.82
C VAL A 105 -9.82 4.29 -8.20
N TYR A 106 -9.93 3.20 -8.96
CA TYR A 106 -10.47 1.94 -8.45
C TYR A 106 -9.63 1.40 -7.30
N PHE A 107 -8.30 1.48 -7.44
CA PHE A 107 -7.34 1.03 -6.44
C PHE A 107 -7.45 1.82 -5.14
N ALA A 108 -7.44 3.15 -5.19
CA ALA A 108 -7.58 3.98 -3.98
C ALA A 108 -8.89 3.69 -3.23
N LYS A 109 -10.00 3.53 -3.94
CA LYS A 109 -11.32 3.24 -3.35
C LYS A 109 -11.42 1.85 -2.75
N HIS A 110 -10.96 0.82 -3.46
CA HIS A 110 -11.24 -0.57 -3.07
C HIS A 110 -10.09 -1.28 -2.37
N SER A 111 -8.85 -0.84 -2.61
CA SER A 111 -7.66 -1.29 -1.89
C SER A 111 -7.47 -0.45 -0.64
N PHE A 112 -7.11 0.83 -0.76
CA PHE A 112 -6.75 1.64 0.40
C PHE A 112 -7.93 1.91 1.33
N ALA A 113 -9.02 2.49 0.81
CA ALA A 113 -10.19 2.76 1.64
C ALA A 113 -10.86 1.46 2.13
N GLY A 114 -10.79 0.38 1.32
CA GLY A 114 -11.30 -0.94 1.70
C GLY A 114 -10.53 -1.58 2.85
N ALA A 115 -9.20 -1.58 2.79
CA ALA A 115 -8.34 -2.08 3.86
C ALA A 115 -8.47 -1.23 5.13
N SER A 116 -8.49 0.11 4.96
CA SER A 116 -8.70 1.03 6.08
C SER A 116 -10.05 0.82 6.76
N LYS A 117 -11.13 0.63 5.98
CA LYS A 117 -12.46 0.30 6.52
C LYS A 117 -12.44 -1.00 7.33
N GLN A 118 -11.79 -2.04 6.82
CA GLN A 118 -11.75 -3.35 7.47
C GLN A 118 -10.93 -3.35 8.76
N TRP A 119 -9.78 -2.65 8.80
CA TRP A 119 -8.85 -2.70 9.93
C TRP A 119 -8.91 -1.48 10.84
N GLY A 120 -9.69 -0.45 10.50
CA GLY A 120 -9.85 0.74 11.33
C GLY A 120 -8.58 1.58 11.48
N CYS A 121 -7.66 1.51 10.52
CA CYS A 121 -6.39 2.23 10.54
C CYS A 121 -6.06 2.86 9.17
N PRO A 122 -5.20 3.89 9.10
CA PRO A 122 -4.82 4.49 7.83
C PRO A 122 -4.03 3.53 6.95
N THR A 123 -4.28 3.61 5.64
CA THR A 123 -3.48 2.95 4.60
C THR A 123 -2.71 4.00 3.81
N PHE A 124 -1.40 3.85 3.73
CA PHE A 124 -0.53 4.67 2.87
C PHE A 124 -0.03 3.85 1.69
N GLY A 125 0.01 4.47 0.51
CA GLY A 125 0.43 3.85 -0.74
C GLY A 125 1.70 4.47 -1.31
N ALA A 126 2.66 3.64 -1.66
CA ALA A 126 3.72 3.99 -2.61
C ALA A 126 3.35 3.36 -3.96
N ALA A 127 3.35 4.12 -5.05
CA ALA A 127 2.92 3.65 -6.36
C ALA A 127 3.74 4.31 -7.48
N VAL A 128 4.02 3.55 -8.54
CA VAL A 128 4.63 4.07 -9.77
C VAL A 128 3.54 4.43 -10.77
N PHE A 129 3.64 5.60 -11.39
CA PHE A 129 2.75 6.00 -12.49
C PHE A 129 3.56 5.91 -13.79
N GLU A 130 3.36 4.82 -14.54
CA GLU A 130 4.20 4.51 -15.68
C GLU A 130 3.80 5.32 -16.91
N ARG A 131 4.77 6.07 -17.46
CA ARG A 131 4.59 6.89 -18.68
C ARG A 131 3.38 7.85 -18.58
N ARG A 132 3.07 8.30 -17.35
CA ARG A 132 2.00 9.26 -17.07
C ARG A 132 2.29 10.03 -15.79
N GLU A 133 1.72 11.22 -15.67
CA GLU A 133 1.78 11.99 -14.43
C GLU A 133 0.96 11.31 -13.33
N VAL A 134 1.36 11.56 -12.08
CA VAL A 134 0.55 11.22 -10.90
C VAL A 134 -0.79 11.95 -11.01
N SER A 135 -1.89 11.22 -10.82
CA SER A 135 -3.22 11.83 -10.84
C SER A 135 -3.30 12.94 -9.78
N LYS A 136 -3.79 14.13 -10.18
CA LYS A 136 -3.84 15.34 -9.33
C LYS A 136 -4.48 15.08 -7.96
N ASN A 137 -5.50 14.21 -7.92
CA ASN A 137 -6.25 13.92 -6.72
C ASN A 137 -5.86 12.57 -6.08
N TRP A 138 -4.78 11.92 -6.52
CA TRP A 138 -4.33 10.64 -5.97
C TRP A 138 -4.10 10.76 -4.46
N PRO A 139 -4.78 9.96 -3.62
CA PRO A 139 -4.53 9.96 -2.18
C PRO A 139 -3.36 9.04 -1.86
N THR A 140 -2.24 9.59 -1.36
CA THR A 140 -1.13 8.78 -0.83
C THR A 140 -1.51 8.11 0.48
N GLY A 141 -2.33 8.75 1.32
CA GLY A 141 -2.86 8.18 2.56
C GLY A 141 -4.37 8.21 2.58
N VAL A 142 -5.01 7.15 3.05
CA VAL A 142 -6.47 7.03 3.20
C VAL A 142 -6.81 6.53 4.59
N LEU A 143 -7.73 7.22 5.27
CA LEU A 143 -8.35 6.75 6.51
C LEU A 143 -9.86 6.70 6.34
N TRP A 144 -10.46 5.55 6.62
CA TRP A 144 -11.90 5.38 6.56
C TRP A 144 -12.59 6.04 7.76
N ASN A 145 -13.56 6.91 7.47
CA ASN A 145 -14.35 7.64 8.47
C ASN A 145 -15.86 7.68 8.13
N GLN A 146 -16.33 6.84 7.21
CA GLN A 146 -17.69 6.92 6.64
C GLN A 146 -18.63 5.80 7.12
N GLY A 147 -18.32 5.16 8.26
CA GLY A 147 -19.14 4.09 8.84
C GLY A 147 -19.44 2.98 7.81
N GLU A 148 -20.73 2.69 7.62
CA GLU A 148 -21.20 1.61 6.74
C GLU A 148 -21.22 1.95 5.24
N LYS A 149 -20.85 3.17 4.85
CA LYS A 149 -20.85 3.57 3.43
C LYS A 149 -20.08 2.57 2.55
N SER A 150 -20.57 2.34 1.33
CA SER A 150 -19.84 1.54 0.34
C SER A 150 -18.60 2.30 -0.14
N THR A 151 -17.47 1.60 -0.22
CA THR A 151 -16.23 2.12 -0.84
C THR A 151 -16.42 2.59 -2.29
N GLN A 152 -17.41 2.07 -3.03
CA GLN A 152 -17.71 2.51 -4.40
C GLN A 152 -18.13 3.99 -4.42
N ASN A 153 -18.93 4.37 -3.41
CA ASN A 153 -19.52 5.69 -3.26
C ASN A 153 -18.62 6.66 -2.46
N TRP A 154 -17.48 6.19 -1.95
CA TRP A 154 -16.50 7.03 -1.29
C TRP A 154 -15.83 7.97 -2.29
N LYS A 155 -15.61 9.21 -1.88
CA LYS A 155 -14.97 10.27 -2.67
C LYS A 155 -13.71 10.76 -1.97
N TYR A 156 -12.73 11.24 -2.74
CA TYR A 156 -11.45 11.68 -2.19
C TYR A 156 -11.57 12.89 -1.23
N ASN A 157 -12.55 13.76 -1.44
CA ASN A 157 -12.81 14.89 -0.52
C ASN A 157 -13.45 14.45 0.81
N GLU A 158 -13.81 13.18 0.96
CA GLU A 158 -14.28 12.60 2.22
C GLU A 158 -13.13 11.98 3.04
N ASN A 159 -11.91 11.92 2.46
CA ASN A 159 -10.72 11.46 3.13
C ASN A 159 -10.30 12.48 4.20
N PRO A 160 -10.24 12.11 5.49
CA PRO A 160 -9.80 13.03 6.53
C PRO A 160 -8.27 13.23 6.54
N MET A 161 -7.53 12.44 5.75
CA MET A 161 -6.07 12.52 5.69
C MET A 161 -5.61 13.66 4.78
N THR A 162 -4.89 14.62 5.37
CA THR A 162 -4.24 15.72 4.64
C THR A 162 -2.73 15.67 4.92
N PRO A 163 -1.86 15.72 3.89
CA PRO A 163 -0.43 15.79 4.12
C PRO A 163 -0.06 17.11 4.79
N ILE A 164 0.87 17.08 5.74
CA ILE A 164 1.42 18.29 6.39
C ILE A 164 2.44 18.98 5.50
N ASN A 165 3.00 18.26 4.52
CA ASN A 165 3.93 18.79 3.54
C ASN A 165 3.93 17.92 2.28
N GLU A 166 4.24 18.53 1.15
CA GLU A 166 4.41 17.86 -0.14
C GLU A 166 5.74 18.31 -0.75
N ILE A 167 6.53 17.34 -1.19
CA ILE A 167 7.83 17.56 -1.83
C ILE A 167 7.75 16.93 -3.21
N SER A 168 8.01 17.72 -4.24
CA SER A 168 8.17 17.22 -5.60
C SER A 168 9.66 17.18 -5.93
N PHE A 169 10.11 16.04 -6.44
CA PHE A 169 11.46 15.85 -6.97
C PHE A 169 11.36 15.43 -8.43
N SER A 170 12.25 15.93 -9.27
CA SER A 170 12.35 15.54 -10.67
C SER A 170 13.81 15.50 -11.06
N ASP A 171 14.20 14.46 -11.78
CA ASP A 171 15.44 14.44 -12.55
C ASP A 171 15.13 14.26 -14.04
N LYS A 172 16.14 13.87 -14.83
CA LYS A 172 16.02 13.65 -16.28
C LYS A 172 15.11 12.47 -16.64
N TYR A 173 14.97 11.48 -15.76
CA TYR A 173 14.34 10.20 -16.02
C TYR A 173 13.05 10.01 -15.23
N GLU A 174 13.00 10.54 -14.01
CA GLU A 174 11.95 10.23 -13.05
C GLU A 174 11.41 11.48 -12.34
N LYS A 175 10.17 11.35 -11.87
CA LYS A 175 9.49 12.31 -11.00
C LYS A 175 8.98 11.57 -9.78
N ALA A 176 9.15 12.18 -8.61
CA ALA A 176 8.62 11.68 -7.36
C ALA A 176 7.77 12.77 -6.69
N LEU A 177 6.56 12.39 -6.26
CA LEU A 177 5.72 13.19 -5.39
C LEU A 177 5.70 12.53 -4.00
N ILE A 178 6.33 13.20 -3.03
CA ILE A 178 6.44 12.73 -1.66
C ILE A 178 5.46 13.53 -0.80
N ARG A 179 4.62 12.81 -0.05
CA ARG A 179 3.66 13.41 0.88
C ARG A 179 4.00 13.00 2.31
N ILE A 180 4.15 13.98 3.19
CA ILE A 180 4.50 13.79 4.59
C ILE A 180 3.22 13.89 5.42
N TYR A 181 3.03 12.95 6.34
CA TYR A 181 1.86 12.89 7.22
C TYR A 181 2.30 12.83 8.68
N SER A 182 1.44 13.35 9.56
CA SER A 182 1.51 13.12 11.01
C SER A 182 0.45 12.07 11.37
N ILE A 183 0.83 11.08 12.18
CA ILE A 183 0.03 9.87 12.53
C ILE A 183 0.20 9.48 13.99
#